data_AF-A0A9P0LP23-F1
#
_entry.id   AF-A0A9P0LP23-F1
#
_cell.length_a   1.000
_cell.length_b   1.000
_cell.length_c   1.000
_cell.angle_alpha   90.00
_cell.angle_beta   90.00
_cell.angle_gamma   90.00
#
_symmetry.space_group_name_H-M   'P 1'
#
loop_
_entity.id
_entity.type
_entity.pdbx_description
1 polymer ?
#
loop_
_entity_poly.entity_id
_entity_poly.type
_entity_poly.pdbx_seq_one_letter_code
_entity_poly.pdbx_strand_id
1 'polypeptide(L)'
;MLPIFHRRLERVRQRQENRGLVLYRRHLRDHSNPFDIPEERFIELYRLNKELARCIQQVTQAIETTIAIHEVTFPTSEIEHNRIKHSFMDKFGFPGVIGCVKGLLFSKYTNYL
;
A
#
# COMPACT_ATOMS: atom_id res chain seq x y z
N MET A 1 -16.04 -17.70 -23.28
CA MET A 1 -15.76 -17.53 -21.82
C MET A 1 -14.26 -17.67 -21.44
N LEU A 2 -13.32 -17.81 -22.39
CA LEU A 2 -11.87 -18.00 -22.15
C LEU A 2 -10.91 -16.77 -22.22
N PRO A 3 -11.29 -15.51 -22.57
CA PRO A 3 -10.32 -14.43 -22.74
C PRO A 3 -9.85 -13.76 -21.44
N ILE A 4 -10.48 -14.06 -20.30
CA ILE A 4 -10.10 -13.50 -18.99
C ILE A 4 -8.94 -14.31 -18.37
N PHE A 5 -8.93 -15.63 -18.55
CA PHE A 5 -7.88 -16.52 -18.04
C PHE A 5 -6.54 -16.33 -18.76
N HIS A 6 -6.55 -16.18 -20.09
CA HIS A 6 -5.34 -15.91 -20.87
C HIS A 6 -4.66 -14.59 -20.43
N ARG A 7 -5.45 -13.52 -20.32
CA ARG A 7 -4.98 -12.22 -19.80
C ARG A 7 -4.49 -12.28 -18.36
N ARG A 8 -4.93 -13.25 -17.55
CA ARG A 8 -4.45 -13.44 -16.19
C ARG A 8 -3.07 -14.11 -16.17
N LEU A 9 -2.86 -15.12 -17.00
CA LEU A 9 -1.57 -15.82 -17.12
C LEU A 9 -0.48 -14.91 -17.71
N GLU A 10 -0.81 -14.13 -18.74
CA GLU A 10 0.12 -13.13 -19.30
C GLU A 10 0.53 -12.07 -18.28
N ARG A 11 -0.42 -11.58 -17.47
CA ARG A 11 -0.11 -10.61 -16.38
C ARG A 11 0.75 -11.22 -15.28
N VAL A 12 0.59 -12.51 -14.97
CA VAL A 12 1.45 -13.22 -14.02
C VAL A 12 2.87 -13.35 -14.58
N ARG A 13 3.02 -13.72 -15.85
CA ARG A 13 4.31 -13.85 -16.55
C ARG A 13 5.03 -12.50 -16.67
N GLN A 14 4.33 -11.45 -17.11
CA GLN A 14 4.85 -10.08 -17.16
C GLN A 14 5.25 -9.54 -15.78
N ARG A 15 4.52 -9.90 -14.71
CA ARG A 15 4.88 -9.54 -13.33
C ARG A 15 6.16 -10.21 -12.86
N GLN A 16 6.41 -11.46 -13.28
CA GLN A 16 7.66 -12.15 -12.97
C GLN A 16 8.84 -11.51 -13.69
N GLU A 17 8.69 -11.18 -14.97
CA GLU A 17 9.72 -10.47 -15.77
C GLU A 17 10.00 -9.07 -15.21
N ASN A 18 8.96 -8.32 -14.83
CA ASN A 18 9.11 -6.98 -14.25
C ASN A 18 9.62 -6.99 -12.81
N ARG A 19 9.75 -8.15 -12.16
CA ARG A 19 10.14 -8.22 -10.74
C ARG A 19 11.53 -7.62 -10.51
N GLY A 20 12.47 -7.88 -11.42
CA GLY A 20 13.81 -7.27 -11.40
C GLY A 20 13.76 -5.75 -11.57
N LEU A 21 12.97 -5.25 -12.52
CA LEU A 21 12.77 -3.82 -12.75
C LEU A 21 12.11 -3.12 -11.55
N VAL A 22 11.15 -3.77 -10.89
CA VAL A 22 10.48 -3.23 -9.69
C VAL A 22 11.47 -3.12 -8.53
N LEU A 23 12.31 -4.14 -8.32
CA LEU A 23 13.35 -4.12 -7.28
C LEU A 23 14.42 -3.08 -7.58
N TYR A 24 14.85 -2.97 -8.83
CA TYR A 24 15.80 -1.94 -9.25
C TYR A 24 15.24 -0.52 -9.06
N ARG A 25 14.00 -0.26 -9.46
CA ARG A 25 13.32 1.02 -9.20
C ARG A 25 13.13 1.29 -7.72
N ARG A 26 12.90 0.25 -6.91
CA ARG A 26 12.86 0.39 -5.44
C ARG A 26 14.22 0.82 -4.92
N HIS A 27 15.29 0.14 -5.31
CA HIS A 27 16.65 0.53 -4.93
C HIS A 27 16.94 1.99 -5.31
N LEU A 28 16.62 2.40 -6.54
CA LEU A 28 16.76 3.79 -6.98
C LEU A 28 15.94 4.76 -6.12
N ARG A 29 14.68 4.45 -5.77
CA ARG A 29 13.87 5.29 -4.87
C ARG A 29 14.45 5.36 -3.46
N ASP A 30 14.91 4.24 -2.93
CA ASP A 30 15.40 4.14 -1.56
C ASP A 30 16.75 4.88 -1.39
N HIS A 31 17.52 5.04 -2.48
CA HIS A 31 18.82 5.75 -2.48
C HIS A 31 18.75 7.16 -3.09
N SER A 32 17.59 7.61 -3.56
CA SER A 32 17.40 8.97 -4.07
C SER A 32 16.68 9.81 -3.02
N ASN A 33 17.43 10.68 -2.32
CA ASN A 33 16.82 11.59 -1.37
C ASN A 33 16.12 12.75 -2.12
N PRO A 34 14.78 12.90 -2.01
CA PRO A 34 14.05 13.94 -2.73
C PRO A 34 14.38 15.34 -2.22
N PHE A 35 15.06 15.51 -1.08
CA PHE A 35 15.47 16.84 -0.61
C PHE A 35 16.74 17.38 -1.29
N ASP A 36 17.45 16.55 -2.06
CA ASP A 36 18.71 16.91 -2.72
C ASP A 36 18.49 17.66 -4.05
N ILE A 37 17.31 17.57 -4.66
CA ILE A 37 16.98 18.34 -5.87
C ILE A 37 16.73 19.82 -5.57
N PRO A 38 16.86 20.75 -6.53
CA PRO A 38 16.55 22.18 -6.33
C PRO A 38 15.10 22.43 -5.87
N GLU A 39 14.86 23.54 -5.15
CA GLU A 39 13.55 23.88 -4.58
C GLU A 39 12.46 24.02 -5.65
N GLU A 40 12.77 24.66 -6.78
CA GLU A 40 11.83 24.84 -7.89
C GLU A 40 11.39 23.49 -8.44
N ARG A 41 12.35 22.57 -8.61
CA ARG A 41 12.08 21.21 -9.09
C ARG A 41 11.31 20.39 -8.05
N PHE A 42 11.59 20.61 -6.77
CA PHE A 42 10.86 19.98 -5.68
C PHE A 42 9.39 20.41 -5.68
N ILE A 43 9.11 21.71 -5.74
CA ILE A 43 7.75 22.25 -5.80
C ILE A 43 7.02 21.74 -7.07
N GLU A 44 7.71 21.66 -8.20
CA GLU A 44 7.11 21.13 -9.42
C GLU A 44 6.71 19.66 -9.29
N LEU A 45 7.58 18.80 -8.74
CA LEU A 45 7.33 17.37 -8.63
C LEU A 45 6.33 17.02 -7.52
N TYR A 46 6.45 17.69 -6.37
CA TYR A 46 5.74 17.32 -5.15
C TYR A 46 4.57 18.27 -4.82
N ARG A 47 4.47 19.43 -5.48
CA ARG A 47 3.43 20.45 -5.26
C ARG A 47 3.44 21.09 -3.87
N LEU A 48 4.58 21.03 -3.18
CA LEU A 48 4.83 21.65 -1.89
C LEU A 48 6.30 22.06 -1.80
N ASN A 49 6.61 23.04 -0.95
CA ASN A 49 7.99 23.41 -0.66
C ASN A 49 8.65 22.41 0.32
N LYS A 50 9.98 22.38 0.38
CA LYS A 50 10.70 21.43 1.23
C LYS A 50 10.42 21.61 2.72
N GLU A 51 10.15 22.84 3.15
CA GLU A 51 9.84 23.13 4.55
C GLU A 51 8.54 22.44 4.97
N LEU A 52 7.46 22.62 4.20
CA LEU A 52 6.18 21.96 4.44
C LEU A 52 6.31 20.44 4.36
N ALA A 53 7.13 19.91 3.44
CA ALA A 53 7.43 18.49 3.37
C ALA A 53 8.01 17.96 4.69
N ARG A 54 8.99 18.67 5.26
CA ARG A 54 9.61 18.32 6.54
C ARG A 54 8.63 18.42 7.70
N CYS A 55 7.76 19.43 7.71
CA CYS A 55 6.70 19.51 8.72
C CYS A 55 5.76 18.30 8.65
N ILE A 56 5.31 17.92 7.45
CA ILE A 56 4.47 16.73 7.27
C ILE A 56 5.21 15.47 7.72
N GLN A 57 6.49 15.33 7.38
CA GLN A 57 7.31 14.20 7.82
C GLN A 57 7.39 14.12 9.35
N GLN A 58 7.62 15.24 10.04
CA GLN A 58 7.68 15.28 11.50
C GLN A 58 6.33 14.94 12.15
N VAL A 59 5.23 15.51 11.65
CA VAL A 59 3.88 15.21 12.16
C VAL A 59 3.53 13.75 11.92
N THR A 60 3.83 13.22 10.74
CA THR A 60 3.59 11.79 10.42
C THR A 60 4.38 10.89 11.36
N GLN A 61 5.66 11.21 11.61
CA GLN A 61 6.48 10.46 12.54
C GLN A 61 5.91 10.50 13.97
N ALA A 62 5.42 11.67 14.41
CA ALA A 62 4.79 11.82 15.71
C ALA A 62 3.50 11.00 15.80
N ILE A 63 2.64 11.04 14.78
CA ILE A 63 1.41 10.22 14.74
C ILE A 63 1.78 8.73 14.85
N GLU A 64 2.77 8.28 14.10
CA GLU A 64 3.21 6.89 14.13
C GLU A 64 3.72 6.47 15.51
N THR A 65 4.53 7.30 16.17
CA THR A 65 5.18 6.94 17.43
C THR A 65 4.35 7.24 18.68
N THR A 66 3.31 8.07 18.58
CA THR A 66 2.52 8.50 19.75
C THR A 66 1.07 8.05 19.69
N ILE A 67 0.45 8.06 18.51
CA ILE A 67 -0.98 7.79 18.37
C ILE A 67 -1.18 6.37 17.85
N ALA A 68 -0.51 6.00 16.76
CA ALA A 68 -0.77 4.75 16.07
C ALA A 68 -0.48 3.52 16.94
N ILE A 69 0.51 3.58 17.83
CA ILE A 69 0.85 2.49 18.74
C ILE A 69 -0.30 2.15 19.70
N HIS A 70 -1.10 3.14 20.09
CA HIS A 70 -2.20 2.97 21.03
C HIS A 70 -3.56 2.81 20.34
N GLU A 71 -3.78 3.52 19.23
CA GLU A 71 -5.10 3.61 18.58
C GLU A 71 -5.28 2.61 17.42
N VAL A 72 -4.18 2.11 16.85
CA VAL A 72 -4.23 1.23 15.67
C VAL A 72 -3.76 -0.17 16.05
N THR A 73 -4.71 -1.06 16.33
CA THR A 73 -4.43 -2.49 16.53
C THR A 73 -4.64 -3.22 15.22
N PHE A 74 -3.56 -3.77 14.67
CA PHE A 74 -3.65 -4.73 13.57
C PHE A 74 -3.88 -6.13 14.14
N PRO A 75 -4.78 -6.92 13.54
CA PRO A 75 -5.01 -8.27 13.99
C PRO A 75 -3.75 -9.12 13.80
N THR A 76 -3.35 -9.85 14.84
CA THR A 76 -2.06 -10.59 14.87
C THR A 76 -2.22 -12.11 14.76
N SER A 77 -3.45 -12.62 14.89
CA SER A 77 -3.76 -14.05 14.75
C SER A 77 -4.66 -14.33 13.55
N GLU A 78 -4.51 -15.53 12.97
CA GLU A 78 -5.36 -16.00 11.87
C GLU A 78 -6.84 -16.06 12.27
N ILE A 79 -7.12 -16.41 13.53
CA ILE A 79 -8.48 -16.42 14.09
C ILE A 79 -9.08 -15.02 14.03
N GLU A 80 -8.33 -14.01 14.44
CA GLU A 80 -8.78 -12.61 14.39
C GLU A 80 -8.94 -12.11 12.96
N HIS A 81 -8.05 -12.50 12.05
CA HIS A 81 -8.18 -12.22 10.61
C HIS A 81 -9.48 -12.79 10.04
N ASN A 82 -9.77 -14.06 10.34
CA ASN A 82 -10.97 -14.73 9.84
C ASN A 82 -12.23 -14.10 10.44
N ARG A 83 -12.20 -13.71 11.72
CA ARG A 83 -13.31 -12.98 12.36
C ARG A 83 -13.60 -11.67 11.65
N ILE A 84 -12.58 -10.86 11.34
CA ILE A 84 -12.76 -9.57 10.65
C ILE A 84 -13.28 -9.78 9.22
N LYS A 85 -12.76 -10.79 8.50
CA LYS A 85 -13.24 -11.16 7.15
C LYS A 85 -14.71 -11.55 7.16
N HIS A 86 -15.13 -12.39 8.11
CA HIS A 86 -16.53 -12.80 8.26
C HIS A 86 -17.42 -11.61 8.61
N SER A 87 -17.05 -10.80 9.60
CA SER A 87 -17.83 -9.61 9.96
C SER A 87 -17.99 -8.61 8.80
N PHE A 88 -16.95 -8.45 7.96
CA PHE A 88 -17.04 -7.59 6.78
C PHE A 88 -17.92 -8.21 5.68
N MET A 89 -17.79 -9.53 5.45
CA MET A 89 -18.63 -10.27 4.52
C MET A 89 -20.11 -10.20 4.90
N ASP A 90 -20.44 -10.46 6.17
CA ASP A 90 -21.83 -10.46 6.65
C ASP A 90 -22.47 -9.07 6.52
N LYS A 91 -21.67 -8.01 6.76
CA LYS A 91 -22.17 -6.64 6.70
C LYS A 91 -22.28 -6.08 5.28
N PHE A 92 -21.38 -6.46 4.37
CA PHE A 92 -21.24 -5.80 3.07
C PHE A 92 -21.34 -6.72 1.86
N GLY A 93 -21.32 -8.05 2.04
CA GLY A 93 -21.50 -9.04 0.97
C GLY A 93 -20.32 -9.18 0.01
N PHE A 94 -19.12 -8.71 0.37
CA PHE A 94 -17.93 -8.77 -0.47
C PHE A 94 -16.99 -9.92 -0.05
N PRO A 95 -16.96 -11.05 -0.79
CA PRO A 95 -16.18 -12.21 -0.41
C PRO A 95 -14.68 -11.92 -0.49
N GLY A 96 -13.95 -12.27 0.58
CA GLY A 96 -12.50 -12.13 0.65
C GLY A 96 -12.01 -10.68 0.81
N VAL A 97 -12.90 -9.72 1.06
CA VAL A 97 -12.56 -8.30 1.27
C VAL A 97 -12.62 -7.98 2.76
N ILE A 98 -11.68 -7.16 3.24
CA ILE A 98 -11.62 -6.72 4.64
C ILE A 98 -11.81 -5.20 4.80
N GLY A 99 -11.97 -4.48 3.69
CA GLY A 99 -12.17 -3.04 3.70
C GLY A 99 -12.19 -2.42 2.31
N CYS A 100 -12.55 -1.14 2.25
CA CYS A 100 -12.43 -0.31 1.06
C CYS A 100 -11.84 1.06 1.41
N VAL A 101 -10.98 1.60 0.55
CA VAL A 101 -10.49 2.98 0.65
C VAL A 101 -10.66 3.64 -0.70
N LYS A 102 -11.42 4.75 -0.73
CA LYS A 102 -11.73 5.49 -1.98
C LYS A 102 -12.32 4.60 -3.08
N GLY A 103 -13.18 3.65 -2.73
CA GLY A 103 -13.82 2.72 -3.67
C GLY A 103 -12.94 1.58 -4.16
N LEU A 104 -11.66 1.53 -3.76
CA LEU A 104 -10.78 0.39 -4.02
C LEU A 104 -10.96 -0.65 -2.91
N LEU A 105 -11.31 -1.88 -3.30
CA LEU A 105 -11.44 -3.00 -2.37
C LEU A 105 -10.05 -3.52 -1.97
N PHE A 106 -9.84 -3.70 -0.67
CA PHE A 106 -8.63 -4.27 -0.13
C PHE A 106 -8.91 -5.69 0.35
N SER A 107 -8.16 -6.61 -0.24
CA SER A 107 -7.99 -7.97 0.25
C SER A 107 -6.49 -8.14 0.47
N LYS A 108 -6.06 -8.35 1.72
CA LYS A 108 -4.74 -8.90 1.99
C LYS A 108 -4.83 -10.04 2.99
N TYR A 109 -3.84 -10.93 2.85
CA TYR A 109 -3.70 -12.25 3.46
C TYR A 109 -4.63 -13.32 2.87
N THR A 110 -4.40 -13.59 1.59
CA THR A 110 -4.64 -14.91 0.98
C THR A 110 -3.31 -15.65 0.95
N ASN A 111 -3.02 -16.40 2.01
CA ASN A 111 -2.39 -17.71 1.83
C ASN A 111 -3.57 -18.68 1.89
N TYR A 112 -4.11 -19.03 0.71
CA TYR A 112 -4.87 -20.26 0.62
C TYR A 112 -3.84 -21.39 0.58
N LEU A 113 -4.02 -22.37 1.46
CA LEU A 113 -3.42 -23.70 1.33
C LEU A 113 -3.63 -24.27 -0.08
#